data_AF-A0A968TJH1-F1
#
_entry.id   AF-A0A968TJH1-F1
#
_cell.length_a   1.000
_cell.length_b   1.000
_cell.length_c   1.000
_cell.angle_alpha   90.00
_cell.angle_beta   90.00
_cell.angle_gamma   90.00
#
_symmetry.space_group_name_H-M   'P 1'
#
loop_
_entity.id
_entity.type
_entity.pdbx_description
1 polymer ?
#
loop_
_entity_poly.entity_id
_entity_poly.type
_entity_poly.pdbx_seq_one_letter_code
_entity_poly.pdbx_strand_id
1 'polypeptide(L)'
;MGKKQEGIKNLDKLGEMGIIHIPITSEAMRKAAQLWAWARSTGQQTASNAKIDIDVILAAQSIIISQDTGEHTVIATSNVSDLERYTYAKKWEEITVEYFAQSCNTNALTLNKVEL
;
A
#
# COMPACT_ATOMS: atom_id res chain seq x y z
N MET A 1 9.96 25.73 21.37
CA MET A 1 9.28 25.33 20.11
C MET A 1 8.91 23.86 20.22
N GLY A 2 7.62 23.52 20.15
CA GLY A 2 7.13 22.18 20.46
C GLY A 2 7.40 21.16 19.36
N LYS A 3 7.51 19.87 19.75
CA LYS A 3 7.73 18.69 18.88
C LYS A 3 6.89 18.65 17.58
N LYS A 4 5.76 19.36 17.52
CA LYS A 4 4.88 19.48 16.34
C LYS A 4 5.54 20.18 15.14
N GLN A 5 6.35 21.22 15.36
CA GLN A 5 7.04 21.90 14.25
C GLN A 5 8.19 21.05 13.69
N GLU A 6 8.77 20.18 14.51
CA GLU A 6 9.82 19.27 14.05
C GLU A 6 9.27 18.19 13.11
N GLY A 7 8.04 17.71 13.35
CA GLY A 7 7.40 16.73 12.47
C GLY A 7 7.20 17.24 11.03
N ILE A 8 6.77 18.50 10.88
CA ILE A 8 6.61 19.11 9.55
C ILE A 8 7.96 19.27 8.85
N LYS A 9 8.98 19.77 9.57
CA LYS A 9 10.34 19.87 9.01
C LYS A 9 10.90 18.52 8.56
N ASN A 10 10.62 17.45 9.30
CA ASN A 10 11.04 16.12 8.90
C ASN A 10 10.31 15.64 7.64
N LEU A 11 9.01 15.93 7.52
CA LEU A 11 8.25 15.66 6.29
C LEU A 11 8.85 16.40 5.09
N ASP A 12 9.19 17.69 5.26
CA ASP A 12 9.80 18.51 4.21
C ASP A 12 11.15 17.92 3.76
N LYS A 13 12.01 17.51 4.71
CA LYS A 13 13.28 16.83 4.42
C LYS A 13 13.11 15.52 3.64
N LEU A 14 12.08 14.73 3.95
CA LEU A 14 11.80 13.50 3.17
C LEU A 14 11.46 13.85 1.72
N GLY A 15 10.71 14.94 1.49
CA GLY A 15 10.46 15.48 0.16
C GLY A 15 11.74 15.90 -0.56
N GLU A 16 12.65 16.60 0.13
CA GLU A 16 13.96 16.99 -0.41
C GLU A 16 14.84 15.77 -0.78
N MET A 17 14.68 14.65 -0.07
CA MET A 17 15.35 13.37 -0.37
C MET A 17 14.73 12.61 -1.56
N GLY A 18 13.68 13.14 -2.18
CA GLY A 18 13.01 12.53 -3.32
C GLY A 18 11.87 11.56 -2.95
N ILE A 19 11.43 11.54 -1.69
CA ILE A 19 10.22 10.79 -1.30
C ILE A 19 8.99 11.61 -1.71
N ILE A 20 8.21 11.06 -2.62
CA ILE A 20 7.06 11.75 -3.22
C ILE A 20 5.79 11.42 -2.42
N HIS A 21 5.00 12.46 -2.10
CA HIS A 21 3.67 12.29 -1.54
C HIS A 21 2.64 12.17 -2.67
N ILE A 22 1.84 11.12 -2.62
CA ILE A 22 0.75 10.89 -3.58
C ILE A 22 -0.58 11.30 -2.95
N PRO A 23 -1.41 12.13 -3.63
CA PRO A 23 -2.70 12.53 -3.10
C PRO A 23 -3.68 11.35 -3.04
N ILE A 24 -4.55 11.35 -2.03
CA ILE A 24 -5.66 10.41 -1.98
C ILE A 24 -6.73 10.87 -2.99
N THR A 25 -6.88 10.12 -4.08
CA THR A 25 -7.85 10.41 -5.14
C THR A 25 -9.20 9.78 -4.85
N SER A 26 -10.27 10.27 -5.51
CA SER A 26 -11.58 9.61 -5.42
C SER A 26 -11.57 8.19 -5.97
N GLU A 27 -10.70 7.90 -6.94
CA GLU A 27 -10.50 6.56 -7.47
C GLU A 27 -9.91 5.62 -6.42
N ALA A 28 -8.84 6.05 -5.73
CA ALA A 28 -8.27 5.30 -4.62
C ALA A 28 -9.29 5.03 -3.52
N MET A 29 -10.13 6.01 -3.18
CA MET A 29 -11.20 5.81 -2.19
C MET A 29 -12.26 4.82 -2.65
N ARG A 30 -12.63 4.80 -3.94
CA ARG A 30 -13.57 3.81 -4.50
C ARG A 30 -12.98 2.40 -4.49
N LYS A 31 -11.72 2.24 -4.92
CA LYS A 31 -11.01 0.97 -4.86
C LYS A 31 -10.88 0.48 -3.42
N ALA A 32 -10.54 1.37 -2.48
CA ALA A 32 -10.52 1.04 -1.05
C ALA A 32 -11.89 0.56 -0.55
N ALA A 33 -12.99 1.19 -0.96
CA ALA A 33 -14.33 0.74 -0.61
C ALA A 33 -14.66 -0.66 -1.16
N GLN A 34 -14.19 -1.00 -2.38
CA GLN A 34 -14.34 -2.33 -2.96
C GLN A 34 -13.56 -3.38 -2.17
N LEU A 35 -12.28 -3.13 -1.89
CA LEU A 35 -11.44 -4.01 -1.07
C LEU A 35 -12.05 -4.22 0.32
N TRP A 36 -12.62 -3.16 0.91
CA TRP A 36 -13.27 -3.21 2.22
C TRP A 36 -14.56 -4.04 2.19
N ALA A 37 -15.38 -3.90 1.15
CA ALA A 37 -16.56 -4.73 0.96
C ALA A 37 -16.19 -6.21 0.78
N TRP A 38 -15.16 -6.48 -0.03
CA TRP A 38 -14.62 -7.83 -0.22
C TRP A 38 -14.14 -8.44 1.09
N ALA A 39 -13.32 -7.73 1.87
CA ALA A 39 -12.79 -8.21 3.14
C ALA A 39 -13.91 -8.59 4.12
N ARG A 40 -14.98 -7.78 4.19
CA ARG A 40 -16.15 -8.11 5.02
C ARG A 40 -16.91 -9.33 4.52
N SER A 41 -17.17 -9.39 3.22
CA SER A 41 -17.92 -10.51 2.63
C SER A 41 -17.20 -11.86 2.81
N THR A 42 -15.88 -11.82 3.01
CA THR A 42 -15.02 -13.00 3.15
C THR A 42 -14.56 -13.25 4.60
N GLY A 43 -15.00 -12.45 5.57
CA GLY A 43 -14.62 -12.58 6.98
C GLY A 43 -13.17 -12.18 7.29
N GLN A 44 -12.50 -11.44 6.40
CA GLN A 44 -11.10 -11.00 6.52
C GLN A 44 -10.94 -9.58 7.06
N GLN A 45 -11.99 -9.01 7.67
CA GLN A 45 -11.97 -7.65 8.19
C GLN A 45 -11.00 -7.49 9.37
N THR A 46 -10.12 -6.50 9.29
CA THR A 46 -9.12 -6.14 10.32
C THR A 46 -9.62 -5.07 11.30
N ALA A 47 -10.46 -4.15 10.82
CA ALA A 47 -11.07 -3.10 11.63
C ALA A 47 -12.56 -3.34 11.93
N SER A 48 -13.07 -2.62 12.94
CA SER A 48 -14.48 -2.68 13.33
C SER A 48 -15.42 -2.16 12.23
N ASN A 49 -16.69 -2.55 12.30
CA ASN A 49 -17.70 -2.25 11.27
C ASN A 49 -17.89 -0.76 10.95
N ALA A 50 -17.53 0.15 11.87
CA ALA A 50 -17.76 1.58 11.74
C ALA A 50 -16.60 2.39 11.14
N LYS A 51 -15.46 1.76 10.80
CA LYS A 51 -14.27 2.49 10.33
C LYS A 51 -13.74 1.88 9.05
N ILE A 52 -13.44 2.69 8.03
CA ILE A 52 -12.61 2.25 6.92
C ILE A 52 -11.17 2.16 7.44
N ASP A 53 -10.53 1.03 7.17
CA ASP A 53 -9.16 0.80 7.60
C ASP A 53 -8.20 1.58 6.69
N ILE A 54 -7.22 2.28 7.29
CA ILE A 54 -6.21 3.01 6.52
C ILE A 54 -5.36 2.06 5.68
N ASP A 55 -5.18 0.82 6.13
CA ASP A 55 -4.46 -0.21 5.41
C ASP A 55 -5.13 -0.52 4.06
N VAL A 56 -6.46 -0.42 3.99
CA VAL A 56 -7.21 -0.66 2.75
C VAL A 56 -7.05 0.50 1.76
N ILE A 57 -6.87 1.73 2.26
CA ILE A 57 -6.55 2.90 1.43
C ILE A 57 -5.13 2.79 0.88
N LEU A 58 -4.16 2.37 1.70
CA LEU A 58 -2.78 2.13 1.26
C LEU A 58 -2.71 1.01 0.21
N ALA A 59 -3.44 -0.09 0.43
CA ALA A 59 -3.55 -1.18 -0.53
C ALA A 59 -4.13 -0.71 -1.87
N ALA A 60 -5.22 0.08 -1.84
CA ALA A 60 -5.84 0.63 -3.04
C ALA A 60 -4.88 1.54 -3.83
N GLN A 61 -4.15 2.42 -3.14
CA GLN A 61 -3.14 3.28 -3.76
C GLN A 61 -2.03 2.45 -4.43
N SER A 62 -1.49 1.45 -3.73
CA SER A 62 -0.46 0.57 -4.27
C SER A 62 -0.91 -0.16 -5.53
N ILE A 63 -2.15 -0.66 -5.56
CA ILE A 63 -2.74 -1.33 -6.73
C ILE A 63 -2.86 -0.35 -7.90
N ILE A 64 -3.42 0.84 -7.68
CA ILE A 64 -3.60 1.84 -8.75
C ILE A 64 -2.25 2.28 -9.31
N ILE A 65 -1.27 2.59 -8.45
CA ILE A 65 0.08 2.97 -8.90
C ILE A 65 0.68 1.86 -9.77
N SER A 66 0.58 0.61 -9.32
CA SER A 66 1.10 -0.54 -10.08
C SER A 66 0.41 -0.69 -11.44
N GLN A 67 -0.90 -0.46 -11.51
CA GLN A 67 -1.67 -0.51 -12.76
C GLN A 67 -1.31 0.64 -13.71
N ASP A 68 -1.18 1.86 -13.18
CA ASP A 68 -0.91 3.08 -13.97
C ASP A 68 0.52 3.11 -14.52
N THR A 69 1.50 2.64 -13.75
CA THR A 69 2.91 2.64 -14.16
C THR A 69 3.31 1.34 -14.87
N GLY A 70 2.58 0.25 -14.65
CA GLY A 70 2.99 -1.09 -15.05
C GLY A 70 4.16 -1.65 -14.21
N GLU A 71 4.53 -0.98 -13.12
CA GLU A 71 5.64 -1.37 -12.25
C GLU A 71 5.14 -2.19 -11.04
N HIS A 72 6.01 -3.08 -10.55
CA HIS A 72 5.72 -3.86 -9.35
C HIS A 72 5.83 -2.97 -8.09
N THR A 73 4.69 -2.71 -7.45
CA THR A 73 4.61 -1.87 -6.24
C THR A 73 4.55 -2.74 -4.98
N VAL A 74 5.28 -2.35 -3.93
CA VAL A 74 5.36 -3.08 -2.64
C VAL A 74 5.16 -2.10 -1.49
N ILE A 75 4.28 -2.44 -0.56
CA ILE A 75 4.09 -1.65 0.67
C ILE A 75 5.13 -2.08 1.71
N ALA A 76 6.00 -1.16 2.10
CA ALA A 76 6.92 -1.33 3.23
C ALA A 76 6.17 -1.12 4.55
N THR A 77 6.07 -2.16 5.40
CA THR A 77 5.27 -2.11 6.64
C THR A 77 5.76 -3.13 7.68
N SER A 78 5.52 -2.84 8.97
CA SER A 78 5.64 -3.85 10.04
C SER A 78 4.41 -4.75 10.15
N ASN A 79 3.25 -4.31 9.64
CA ASN A 79 1.96 -5.00 9.73
C ASN A 79 1.67 -5.81 8.47
N VAL A 80 2.63 -6.66 8.07
CA VAL A 80 2.59 -7.37 6.78
C VAL A 80 1.30 -8.20 6.63
N SER A 81 0.88 -8.90 7.69
CA SER A 81 -0.30 -9.79 7.67
C SER A 81 -1.62 -9.09 7.32
N ASP A 82 -1.72 -7.79 7.59
CA ASP A 82 -2.95 -7.04 7.40
C ASP A 82 -3.06 -6.57 5.95
N LEU A 83 -1.92 -6.25 5.32
CA LEU A 83 -1.83 -5.69 3.97
C LEU A 83 -1.60 -6.76 2.88
N GLU A 84 -0.90 -7.86 3.19
CA GLU A 84 -0.50 -8.86 2.20
C GLU A 84 -1.68 -9.61 1.55
N ARG A 85 -2.85 -9.55 2.18
CA ARG A 85 -4.10 -10.11 1.64
C ARG A 85 -4.67 -9.29 0.48
N TYR A 86 -4.36 -8.00 0.42
CA TYR A 86 -4.85 -7.09 -0.62
C TYR A 86 -3.83 -6.91 -1.74
N THR A 87 -2.55 -6.71 -1.39
CA THR A 87 -1.48 -6.43 -2.36
C THR A 87 -0.12 -6.88 -1.81
N TYR A 88 0.98 -6.59 -2.50
CA TYR A 88 2.32 -6.90 -2.03
C TYR A 88 2.70 -6.02 -0.84
N ALA A 89 3.08 -6.66 0.25
CA ALA A 89 3.55 -6.00 1.46
C ALA A 89 4.73 -6.77 2.06
N LYS A 90 5.72 -6.05 2.57
CA LYS A 90 6.94 -6.60 3.17
C LYS A 90 7.47 -5.69 4.27
N LYS A 91 8.27 -6.27 5.17
CA LYS A 91 9.13 -5.48 6.06
C LYS A 91 10.14 -4.73 5.22
N TRP A 92 10.48 -3.50 5.60
CA TRP A 92 11.35 -2.66 4.77
C TRP A 92 12.74 -3.28 4.57
N GLU A 93 13.25 -4.00 5.58
CA GLU A 93 14.54 -4.70 5.54
C GLU A 93 14.56 -5.85 4.52
N GLU A 94 13.39 -6.36 4.13
CA GLU A 94 13.25 -7.46 3.17
C GLU A 94 13.09 -6.95 1.72
N ILE A 95 12.95 -5.64 1.53
CA ILE A 95 12.80 -5.01 0.21
C ILE A 95 14.19 -4.71 -0.34
N THR A 96 14.78 -5.67 -1.03
CA THR A 96 16.10 -5.56 -1.65
C THR A 96 16.03 -5.50 -3.17
N VAL A 97 17.16 -5.21 -3.83
CA VAL A 97 17.24 -5.27 -5.30
C VAL A 97 16.96 -6.70 -5.79
N GLU A 98 17.41 -7.72 -5.07
CA GLU A 98 17.19 -9.12 -5.40
C GLU A 98 15.71 -9.50 -5.31
N TYR A 99 14.97 -8.94 -4.34
CA TYR A 99 13.52 -9.13 -4.23
C TYR A 99 12.79 -8.67 -5.51
N PHE A 100 13.17 -7.51 -6.05
CA PHE A 100 12.59 -7.01 -7.31
C PHE A 100 13.07 -7.80 -8.53
N ALA A 101 14.33 -8.27 -8.55
CA ALA A 101 14.84 -9.09 -9.65
C ALA A 101 14.10 -10.44 -9.79
N GLN A 102 13.68 -11.04 -8.67
CA GLN A 102 12.97 -12.32 -8.66
C GLN A 102 11.49 -12.20 -9.05
N SER A 103 10.84 -11.07 -8.71
CA SER A 103 9.43 -10.85 -9.01
C SER A 103 9.16 -10.69 -10.51
N CYS A 104 10.11 -10.13 -11.28
CA CYS A 104 10.04 -10.04 -12.74
C CYS A 104 10.06 -11.40 -13.47
N ASN A 105 10.50 -12.48 -12.80
CA ASN A 105 10.62 -13.82 -13.39
C ASN A 105 9.39 -14.71 -13.14
N THR A 106 8.44 -14.28 -12.31
CA THR A 106 7.35 -15.14 -11.80
C THR A 106 5.97 -14.64 -12.25
N ASN A 107 5.74 -14.55 -13.56
CA ASN A 107 4.52 -13.96 -14.15
C ASN A 107 3.20 -14.74 -13.99
N ALA A 108 3.19 -15.89 -13.30
CA ALA A 108 2.00 -16.78 -13.26
C ALA A 108 1.16 -16.69 -11.97
N LEU A 109 1.69 -16.13 -10.87
CA LEU A 109 0.97 -16.00 -9.58
C LEU A 109 0.62 -14.53 -9.24
N THR A 110 1.08 -13.58 -10.06
CA THR A 110 1.04 -12.13 -9.84
C THR A 110 -0.28 -11.46 -10.23
N LEU A 111 -0.99 -11.99 -11.24
CA LEU A 111 -2.19 -11.34 -11.80
C LEU A 111 -3.37 -11.27 -10.81
N ASN A 112 -3.53 -12.27 -9.94
CA ASN A 112 -4.72 -12.36 -9.08
C ASN A 112 -4.81 -11.31 -7.96
N LYS A 113 -3.71 -10.66 -7.57
CA LYS A 113 -3.72 -9.62 -6.51
C LYS A 113 -3.84 -8.20 -7.03
N VAL A 114 -3.38 -7.96 -8.26
CA VAL A 114 -3.43 -6.63 -8.88
C VAL A 114 -4.81 -6.36 -9.52
N GLU A 115 -5.60 -7.41 -9.78
CA GLU A 115 -6.95 -7.30 -10.36
C GLU A 115 -8.09 -7.16 -9.32
N LEU A 116 -7.80 -7.26 -8.02
CA LEU A 116 -8.77 -7.01 -6.94
C LEU A 116 -9.18 -5.52 -6.86
#